data_AF-A0A9D6EWV2-F1
#
_entry.id   AF-A0A9D6EWV2-F1
#
_cell.length_a   1.000
_cell.length_b   1.000
_cell.length_c   1.000
_cell.angle_alpha   90.00
_cell.angle_beta   90.00
_cell.angle_gamma   90.00
#
_symmetry.space_group_name_H-M   'P 1'
#
loop_
_entity.id
_entity.type
_entity.pdbx_description
1 polymer ?
#
loop_
_entity_poly.entity_id
_entity_poly.type
_entity_poly.pdbx_seq_one_letter_code
_entity_poly.pdbx_strand_id
1 'polypeptide(L)' 'MLPLEIIKKYYPNLSEEELKEIQEIAYLLACAVMQQFYGSDWMGNFEESDQEEKLIV' A
#
# COMPACT_ATOMS: atom_id res chain seq x y z
N MET A 1 1.76 -3.92 -0.58
CA MET A 1 0.36 -3.44 -0.77
C MET A 1 -0.50 -3.83 0.42
N LEU A 2 -1.59 -3.10 0.68
CA LEU A 2 -2.51 -3.37 1.81
C LEU A 2 -3.14 -4.77 1.68
N PRO A 3 -3.12 -5.67 2.68
CA PRO A 3 -3.65 -7.02 2.51
C PRO A 3 -5.14 -7.04 2.15
N LEU A 4 -5.56 -7.87 1.19
CA LEU A 4 -6.95 -7.96 0.72
C LEU A 4 -7.90 -8.38 1.86
N GLU A 5 -7.41 -9.15 2.81
CA GLU A 5 -8.11 -9.65 4.00
C GLU A 5 -8.52 -8.50 4.93
N ILE A 6 -7.79 -7.39 4.91
CA ILE A 6 -8.18 -6.17 5.62
C ILE A 6 -9.33 -5.49 4.88
N ILE A 7 -9.25 -5.38 3.56
CA ILE A 7 -10.29 -4.76 2.72
C ILE A 7 -11.59 -5.57 2.79
N LYS A 8 -11.48 -6.90 2.75
CA LYS A 8 -12.61 -7.84 2.81
C LYS A 8 -13.43 -7.71 4.09
N LYS A 9 -12.84 -7.25 5.20
CA LYS A 9 -13.59 -6.95 6.45
C LYS A 9 -14.61 -5.83 6.25
N TYR A 10 -14.31 -4.86 5.38
CA TYR A 10 -15.19 -3.73 5.08
C TYR A 10 -16.11 -4.02 3.90
N TYR A 11 -15.67 -4.88 2.96
CA TYR A 11 -16.40 -5.23 1.75
C TYR A 11 -16.55 -6.77 1.61
N PRO A 12 -17.30 -7.43 2.51
CA PRO A 12 -17.32 -8.89 2.60
C PRO A 12 -17.97 -9.61 1.42
N ASN A 13 -18.79 -8.89 0.64
CA ASN A 13 -19.60 -9.47 -0.45
C ASN A 13 -19.00 -9.22 -1.84
N LEU A 14 -17.88 -8.49 -1.93
CA LEU A 14 -17.23 -8.22 -3.20
C LEU A 14 -16.37 -9.41 -3.64
N SER A 15 -16.23 -9.56 -4.95
CA SER A 15 -15.32 -10.51 -5.56
C SER A 15 -13.85 -10.15 -5.30
N GLU A 16 -12.96 -11.11 -5.45
CA GLU A 16 -11.52 -10.85 -5.29
C GLU A 16 -11.00 -9.80 -6.28
N GLU A 17 -11.56 -9.75 -7.49
CA GLU A 17 -11.22 -8.75 -8.52
C GLU A 17 -11.59 -7.33 -8.07
N GLU A 18 -12.82 -7.13 -7.62
CA GLU A 18 -13.27 -5.83 -7.07
C GLU A 18 -12.45 -5.42 -5.83
N LEU A 19 -12.05 -6.38 -4.99
CA LEU A 19 -11.19 -6.09 -3.83
C LEU A 19 -9.79 -5.64 -4.25
N LYS A 20 -9.24 -6.16 -5.36
CA LYS A 20 -7.95 -5.72 -5.92
C LYS A 20 -8.05 -4.32 -6.52
N GLU A 21 -9.16 -3.99 -7.18
CA GLU A 21 -9.39 -2.63 -7.66
C GLU A 21 -9.40 -1.62 -6.51
N ILE A 22 -10.09 -1.94 -5.39
CA ILE A 22 -10.08 -1.10 -4.19
C ILE A 22 -8.66 -0.99 -3.60
N GLN A 23 -7.91 -2.09 -3.57
CA GLN A 23 -6.52 -2.11 -3.10
C GLN A 23 -5.63 -1.16 -3.90
N GLU A 24 -5.77 -1.17 -5.23
CA GLU A 24 -5.01 -0.30 -6.14
C GLU A 24 -5.40 1.17 -5.96
N ILE A 25 -6.70 1.48 -5.90
CA ILE A 25 -7.18 2.85 -5.68
C ILE A 25 -6.66 3.39 -4.34
N ALA A 26 -6.73 2.59 -3.26
CA ALA A 26 -6.25 2.99 -1.95
C ALA A 26 -4.73 3.24 -1.96
N TYR A 27 -3.97 2.42 -2.67
CA TYR A 27 -2.54 2.60 -2.86
C TYR A 27 -2.25 3.91 -3.60
N LEU A 28 -2.87 4.14 -4.75
CA LEU A 28 -2.67 5.36 -5.55
C LEU A 28 -3.05 6.63 -4.77
N LEU A 29 -4.15 6.57 -4.00
CA LEU A 29 -4.55 7.69 -3.15
C LEU A 29 -3.51 7.96 -2.05
N ALA A 30 -3.01 6.92 -1.39
CA ALA A 30 -1.96 7.07 -0.39
C ALA A 30 -0.69 7.68 -1.02
N CYS A 31 -0.29 7.21 -2.21
CA CYS A 31 0.83 7.78 -2.94
C CYS A 31 0.61 9.26 -3.26
N ALA A 32 -0.57 9.64 -3.73
CA ALA A 32 -0.90 11.03 -4.03
C ALA A 32 -0.84 11.92 -2.79
N VAL A 33 -1.36 11.44 -1.65
CA VAL A 33 -1.28 12.14 -0.36
C VAL A 33 0.19 12.31 0.05
N MET A 34 0.97 11.23 0.01
CA MET A 34 2.38 11.30 0.39
C MET A 34 3.17 12.26 -0.51
N GLN A 35 2.94 12.21 -1.83
CA GLN A 35 3.52 13.15 -2.79
C GLN A 35 3.16 14.61 -2.48
N GLN A 36 1.90 14.87 -2.12
CA GLN A 36 1.44 16.22 -1.83
C GLN A 36 2.09 16.81 -0.57
N PHE A 37 2.32 16.00 0.47
CA PHE A 37 2.83 16.49 1.75
C PHE A 37 4.35 16.41 1.88
N TYR A 38 4.98 15.42 1.24
CA TYR A 38 6.40 15.10 1.41
C TYR A 38 7.23 15.29 0.12
N GLY A 39 6.63 15.81 -0.96
CA GLY A 39 7.34 16.17 -2.19
C GLY A 39 7.65 14.96 -3.07
N SER A 40 8.73 14.99 -3.87
CA SER A 40 9.21 13.83 -4.65
C SER A 40 10.07 12.86 -3.83
N ASP A 41 10.54 13.29 -2.67
CA ASP A 41 11.61 12.62 -1.93
C ASP A 41 11.09 11.49 -1.03
N TRP A 42 9.77 11.43 -0.80
CA TRP A 42 9.14 10.34 -0.03
C TRP A 42 9.14 9.00 -0.76
N MET A 43 9.20 9.00 -2.10
CA MET A 43 9.44 7.80 -2.92
C MET A 43 10.93 7.47 -3.00
N GLY A 44 11.74 7.81 -1.98
CA GLY A 44 13.12 7.36 -1.89
C GLY A 44 13.19 5.83 -2.02
N ASN A 45 14.18 5.34 -2.78
CA ASN A 45 14.51 3.95 -3.13
C ASN A 45 13.58 2.88 -2.53
N PHE A 46 12.34 2.80 -2.99
CA PHE A 46 11.44 1.71 -2.57
C PHE A 46 11.99 0.34 -3.03
N GLU A 47 12.89 0.35 -4.04
CA GLU A 47 13.68 -0.80 -4.49
C GLU A 47 14.71 -1.31 -3.45
N GLU A 48 15.08 -0.53 -2.43
CA GLU A 48 15.98 -0.99 -1.34
C GLU A 48 15.22 -1.51 -0.10
N SER A 49 13.91 -1.30 -0.01
CA SER A 49 13.11 -1.69 1.16
C SER A 49 12.71 -3.17 1.21
N ASP A 50 13.17 -3.98 0.25
CA ASP A 50 13.14 -5.45 0.32
C ASP A 50 14.34 -6.03 1.12
N GLN A 51 15.18 -5.20 1.74
CA GLN A 51 16.26 -5.69 2.60
C GLN A 51 15.78 -5.87 4.05
N GLU A 52 15.46 -7.13 4.33
CA GLU A 52 15.63 -7.86 5.60
C GLU A 52 15.37 -7.09 6.90
N GLU A 53 14.41 -7.60 7.68
CA GLU A 53 14.37 -7.48 9.14
C GLU A 53 15.76 -7.75 9.75
N LYS A 54 16.57 -6.71 9.88
CA LYS A 54 17.78 -6.79 10.69
C LYS A 54 17.35 -6.64 12.14
N LEU A 55 16.95 -7.76 12.73
CA LEU A 55 16.89 -7.96 14.18
C LEU A 55 18.20 -7.47 14.78
N ILE A 56 18.14 -6.34 15.48
CA ILE A 56 19.24 -5.85 16.31
C ILE A 56 19.30 -6.79 17.53
N VAL A 57 20.31 -7.65 17.57
CA VAL A 57 20.78 -8.37 18.77
C VAL A 57 21.81 -7.51 19.48
#